data_AF-A0A938SWF6-F1
#
_entry.id   AF-A0A938SWF6-F1
#
_cell.length_a   1.000
_cell.length_b   1.000
_cell.length_c   1.000
_cell.angle_alpha   90.00
_cell.angle_beta   90.00
_cell.angle_gamma   90.00
#
_symmetry.space_group_name_H-M   'P 1'
#
loop_
_entity.id
_entity.type
_entity.pdbx_description
1 polymer ?
#
loop_
_entity_poly.entity_id
_entity_poly.type
_entity_poly.pdbx_seq_one_letter_code
_entity_poly.pdbx_strand_id
1 'polypeptide(L)'
;MILARRFVLAFLVLAAFAAGFGCAPGPQGSRERPLSRIEAIQLAVSLANAECQERYQYAPFSESSYTISQAGERWIWGGLDLVGEGGFSARVEFDARGGDRQVEVYYSTDALRPLD
;
A
#
# COMPACT_ATOMS: atom_id res chain seq x y z
N MET A 1 31.05 -37.20 -7.39
CA MET A 1 30.11 -36.82 -6.30
C MET A 1 29.72 -35.37 -6.49
N ILE A 2 28.43 -35.18 -6.75
CA ILE A 2 27.68 -33.93 -6.96
C ILE A 2 27.57 -33.25 -5.56
N LEU A 3 27.72 -31.94 -5.34
CA LEU A 3 26.77 -30.91 -5.71
C LEU A 3 27.37 -29.51 -5.43
N ALA A 4 27.46 -28.68 -6.47
CA ALA A 4 27.63 -27.25 -6.36
C ALA A 4 26.33 -26.61 -5.84
N ARG A 5 26.40 -25.79 -4.78
CA ARG A 5 25.29 -24.91 -4.38
C ARG A 5 25.50 -23.53 -5.00
N ARG A 6 24.98 -23.39 -6.23
CA ARG A 6 24.64 -22.12 -6.87
C ARG A 6 23.22 -21.72 -6.47
N PHE A 7 22.86 -20.47 -6.80
CA PHE A 7 21.51 -19.89 -6.88
C PHE A 7 21.01 -19.26 -5.57
N VAL A 8 20.52 -18.02 -5.55
CA VAL A 8 19.71 -17.33 -6.57
C VAL A 8 20.04 -15.83 -6.62
N LEU A 9 20.25 -15.34 -7.85
CA LEU A 9 20.33 -13.94 -8.24
C LEU A 9 19.04 -13.18 -7.92
N ALA A 10 19.21 -11.88 -7.71
CA ALA A 10 18.17 -10.85 -7.76
C ALA A 10 17.05 -11.16 -8.76
N PHE A 11 15.82 -11.25 -8.26
CA PHE A 11 14.61 -11.19 -9.08
C PHE A 11 13.89 -9.87 -8.78
N LEU A 12 14.33 -8.82 -9.45
CA LEU A 12 13.51 -7.65 -9.75
C LEU A 12 12.43 -8.11 -10.74
N VAL A 13 11.29 -8.57 -10.22
CA VAL A 13 10.12 -8.82 -11.06
C VAL A 13 9.37 -7.50 -11.19
N LEU A 14 9.75 -6.73 -12.22
CA LEU A 14 8.91 -5.68 -12.77
C LEU A 14 7.73 -6.38 -13.48
N ALA A 15 6.63 -6.63 -12.76
CA ALA A 15 5.39 -7.08 -13.38
C ALA A 15 4.55 -5.86 -13.76
N ALA A 16 4.87 -5.28 -14.91
CA ALA A 16 3.88 -4.52 -15.66
C ALA A 16 2.85 -5.50 -16.22
N PHE A 17 1.67 -5.57 -15.62
CA PHE A 17 0.53 -6.28 -16.21
C PHE A 17 -0.68 -5.36 -16.27
N ALA A 18 -0.81 -4.69 -17.41
CA ALA A 18 -2.04 -4.09 -17.86
C ALA A 18 -2.89 -5.18 -18.53
N ALA A 19 -4.09 -5.45 -17.98
CA ALA A 19 -5.36 -5.58 -18.69
C ALA A 19 -6.35 -6.52 -17.97
N GLY A 20 -7.51 -5.96 -17.60
CA GLY A 20 -8.78 -6.55 -17.99
C GLY A 20 -9.64 -7.23 -16.93
N PHE A 21 -10.76 -6.55 -16.63
CA PHE A 21 -12.03 -7.05 -16.12
C PHE A 21 -12.23 -7.26 -14.62
N GLY A 22 -12.65 -6.17 -13.98
CA GLY A 22 -13.35 -6.15 -12.71
C GLY A 22 -13.95 -4.78 -12.42
N CYS A 23 -14.82 -4.26 -13.30
CA CYS A 23 -15.61 -3.07 -13.01
C CYS A 23 -16.59 -3.37 -11.86
N ALA A 24 -16.18 -3.06 -10.64
CA ALA A 24 -17.11 -2.56 -9.64
C ALA A 24 -16.84 -1.06 -9.52
N PRO A 25 -17.62 -0.18 -10.18
CA PRO A 25 -17.63 1.22 -9.78
C PRO A 25 -18.30 1.28 -8.40
N GLY A 26 -17.55 1.01 -7.34
CA GLY A 26 -17.86 1.58 -6.04
C GLY A 26 -18.00 3.10 -6.26
N PRO A 27 -18.93 3.78 -5.56
CA PRO A 27 -19.34 5.13 -5.93
C PRO A 27 -18.12 6.03 -6.11
N GLN A 28 -17.80 6.34 -7.36
CA GLN A 28 -16.82 7.36 -7.76
C GLN A 28 -17.44 8.74 -7.54
N GLY A 29 -18.05 8.93 -6.36
CA GLY A 29 -18.52 10.23 -5.92
C GLY A 29 -17.30 11.03 -5.55
N SER A 30 -16.68 11.68 -6.53
CA SER A 30 -15.83 12.84 -6.29
C SER A 30 -16.64 13.78 -5.41
N ARG A 31 -16.24 13.90 -4.14
CA ARG A 31 -16.94 14.77 -3.19
C ARG A 31 -16.98 16.19 -3.76
N GLU A 32 -18.08 16.90 -3.50
CA GLU A 32 -18.22 18.29 -3.95
C GLU A 32 -17.16 19.20 -3.32
N ARG A 33 -16.70 18.85 -2.10
CA ARG A 33 -15.66 19.56 -1.36
C ARG A 33 -14.39 18.71 -1.22
N PRO A 34 -13.20 19.33 -1.24
CA PRO A 34 -11.96 18.68 -0.81
C PRO A 34 -12.06 18.12 0.61
N LEU A 35 -11.36 17.02 0.84
CA LEU A 35 -11.20 16.37 2.14
C LEU A 35 -10.35 17.24 3.06
N SER A 36 -10.72 17.28 4.33
CA SER A 36 -9.81 17.68 5.40
C SER A 36 -8.72 16.62 5.59
N ARG A 37 -7.64 17.01 6.28
CA ARG A 37 -6.53 16.10 6.59
C ARG A 37 -6.99 14.85 7.35
N ILE A 38 -7.91 15.00 8.31
CA ILE A 38 -8.43 13.88 9.11
C ILE A 38 -9.24 12.93 8.22
N GLU A 39 -10.15 13.46 7.40
CA GLU A 39 -10.95 12.64 6.48
C GLU A 39 -10.05 11.92 5.44
N ALA A 40 -8.97 12.56 5.02
CA ALA A 40 -7.99 11.95 4.12
C ALA A 40 -7.22 10.80 4.80
N ILE A 41 -6.80 10.95 6.06
CA ILE A 41 -6.18 9.85 6.84
C ILE A 41 -7.14 8.67 6.95
N GLN A 42 -8.39 8.93 7.33
CA GLN A 42 -9.42 7.89 7.48
C GLN A 42 -9.67 7.13 6.17
N LEU A 43 -9.76 7.86 5.06
CA LEU A 43 -9.88 7.24 3.74
C LEU A 43 -8.64 6.40 3.39
N ALA A 44 -7.43 6.93 3.64
CA ALA A 44 -6.19 6.22 3.34
C ALA A 44 -6.09 4.89 4.11
N VAL A 45 -6.37 4.91 5.41
CA VAL A 45 -6.36 3.71 6.27
C VAL A 45 -7.40 2.70 5.80
N SER A 46 -8.61 3.16 5.49
CA SER A 46 -9.68 2.29 4.98
C SER A 46 -9.28 1.59 3.68
N LEU A 47 -8.68 2.33 2.74
CA LEU A 47 -8.20 1.79 1.46
C LEU A 47 -7.05 0.80 1.65
N ALA A 48 -6.05 1.14 2.46
CA ALA A 48 -4.91 0.26 2.74
C ALA A 48 -5.35 -1.04 3.41
N ASN A 49 -6.25 -0.96 4.41
CA ASN A 49 -6.77 -2.14 5.08
C ASN A 49 -7.68 -2.98 4.20
N ALA A 50 -8.48 -2.37 3.31
CA ALA A 50 -9.28 -3.12 2.35
C ALA A 50 -8.38 -3.94 1.41
N GLU A 51 -7.35 -3.31 0.85
CA GLU A 51 -6.40 -3.96 -0.05
C GLU A 51 -5.58 -5.04 0.68
N CYS A 52 -5.15 -4.76 1.92
CA CYS A 52 -4.43 -5.72 2.75
C CYS A 52 -5.33 -6.91 3.14
N GLN A 53 -6.60 -6.66 3.43
CA GLN A 53 -7.57 -7.71 3.77
C GLN A 53 -7.83 -8.61 2.57
N GLU A 54 -7.97 -8.05 1.37
CA GLU A 54 -8.16 -8.82 0.15
C GLU A 54 -6.95 -9.73 -0.13
N ARG A 55 -5.74 -9.17 -0.08
CA ARG A 55 -4.50 -9.89 -0.45
C ARG A 55 -4.00 -10.85 0.63
N TYR A 56 -4.08 -10.46 1.89
CA TYR A 56 -3.39 -11.12 3.00
C TYR A 56 -4.32 -11.53 4.14
N GLN A 57 -5.63 -11.28 4.02
CA GLN A 57 -6.63 -11.57 5.06
C GLN A 57 -6.34 -10.86 6.38
N TYR A 58 -5.73 -9.67 6.31
CA TYR A 58 -5.34 -8.89 7.47
C TYR A 58 -5.55 -7.38 7.27
N ALA A 59 -5.84 -6.65 8.34
CA ALA A 59 -6.07 -5.19 8.34
C ALA A 59 -5.23 -4.51 9.44
N PRO A 60 -3.92 -4.32 9.22
CA PRO A 60 -2.99 -3.90 10.27
C PRO A 60 -2.98 -2.40 10.53
N PHE A 61 -3.47 -1.59 9.59
CA PHE A 61 -3.20 -0.16 9.60
C PHE A 61 -4.17 0.64 10.48
N SER A 62 -3.66 1.69 11.09
CA SER A 62 -4.40 2.65 11.92
C SER A 62 -4.12 4.09 11.48
N GLU A 63 -4.90 5.05 11.97
CA GLU A 63 -4.67 6.48 11.69
C GLU A 63 -3.30 6.97 12.15
N SER A 64 -2.69 6.27 13.12
CA SER A 64 -1.34 6.54 13.64
C SER A 64 -0.21 5.84 12.88
N SER A 65 -0.51 4.92 11.95
CA SER A 65 0.54 4.14 11.27
C SER A 65 1.45 5.03 10.42
N TYR A 66 0.91 6.06 9.78
CA TYR A 66 1.69 7.02 8.98
C TYR A 66 1.14 8.44 9.03
N THR A 67 2.03 9.40 8.80
CA THR A 67 1.63 10.80 8.55
C THR A 67 1.13 10.96 7.12
N ILE A 68 0.06 11.73 6.92
CA ILE A 68 -0.39 12.14 5.60
C ILE A 68 0.27 13.45 5.17
N SER A 69 0.62 13.53 3.88
CA SER A 69 1.11 14.74 3.23
C SER A 69 0.20 15.12 2.06
N GLN A 70 0.21 16.39 1.70
CA GLN A 70 -0.51 16.89 0.51
C GLN A 70 0.52 17.43 -0.47
N ALA A 71 0.54 16.87 -1.68
CA ALA A 71 1.41 17.27 -2.78
C ALA A 71 0.53 17.84 -3.91
N GLY A 72 0.36 19.17 -3.92
CA GLY A 72 -0.58 19.83 -4.82
C GLY A 72 -2.03 19.38 -4.55
N GLU A 73 -2.67 18.80 -5.55
CA GLU A 73 -4.06 18.31 -5.45
C GLU A 73 -4.16 16.84 -5.04
N ARG A 74 -3.06 16.21 -4.62
CA ARG A 74 -3.06 14.80 -4.17
C ARG A 74 -2.71 14.66 -2.70
N TRP A 75 -3.38 13.74 -2.05
CA TRP A 75 -3.01 13.22 -0.74
C TRP A 75 -2.11 12.01 -0.93
N ILE A 76 -1.07 11.92 -0.10
CA ILE A 76 -0.12 10.81 -0.06
C ILE A 76 0.03 10.38 1.39
N TRP A 77 -0.28 9.11 1.67
CA TRP A 77 -0.19 8.50 2.98
C TRP A 77 0.65 7.22 2.90
N GLY A 78 1.55 7.05 3.87
CA GLY A 78 2.40 5.88 3.96
C GLY A 78 3.67 5.92 3.11
N GLY A 79 4.35 4.78 3.06
CA GLY A 79 5.64 4.56 2.44
C GLY A 79 5.94 3.06 2.39
N LEU A 80 6.64 2.62 1.34
CA LEU A 80 7.01 1.22 1.16
C LEU A 80 8.34 0.95 1.85
N ASP A 81 8.28 0.66 3.15
CA ASP A 81 9.44 0.32 3.96
C ASP A 81 9.53 -1.20 4.19
N LEU A 82 10.77 -1.70 4.29
CA LEU A 82 11.06 -3.13 4.55
C LEU A 82 10.72 -3.58 5.98
N VAL A 83 10.45 -2.64 6.89
CA VAL A 83 10.20 -2.89 8.33
C VAL A 83 8.87 -2.24 8.76
N GLY A 84 7.85 -2.35 7.91
CA GLY A 84 6.52 -1.83 8.21
C GLY A 84 5.84 -2.52 9.41
N GLU A 85 4.76 -1.93 9.91
CA GLU A 85 4.00 -2.41 11.06
C GLU A 85 3.53 -3.87 10.86
N GLY A 86 3.95 -4.79 11.75
CA GLY A 86 3.64 -6.22 11.60
C GLY A 86 4.25 -6.89 10.36
N GLY A 87 5.24 -6.25 9.72
CA GLY A 87 5.82 -6.65 8.43
C GLY A 87 5.09 -6.08 7.22
N PHE A 88 4.02 -5.29 7.40
CA PHE A 88 3.25 -4.70 6.32
C PHE A 88 3.59 -3.22 6.14
N SER A 89 3.76 -2.80 4.89
CA SER A 89 3.87 -1.40 4.51
C SER A 89 2.85 -1.06 3.44
N ALA A 90 2.37 0.19 3.42
CA ALA A 90 1.40 0.65 2.45
C ALA A 90 1.72 2.05 1.97
N ARG A 91 1.36 2.33 0.72
CA ARG A 91 1.33 3.66 0.14
C ARG A 91 -0.03 3.88 -0.51
N VAL A 92 -0.68 4.96 -0.15
CA VAL A 92 -1.99 5.32 -0.66
C VAL A 92 -1.96 6.74 -1.21
N GLU A 93 -2.44 6.89 -2.44
CA GLU A 93 -2.54 8.18 -3.12
C GLU A 93 -3.93 8.38 -3.70
N PHE A 94 -4.46 9.59 -3.56
CA PHE A 94 -5.75 9.96 -4.12
C PHE A 94 -5.84 11.46 -4.32
N ASP A 95 -6.78 11.91 -5.16
CA ASP A 95 -7.02 13.32 -5.36
C ASP A 95 -7.57 14.01 -4.09
N ALA A 96 -7.60 15.34 -4.07
CA ALA A 96 -8.02 16.12 -2.91
C ALA A 96 -9.46 15.82 -2.43
N ARG A 97 -10.30 15.17 -3.24
CA ARG A 97 -11.70 14.83 -2.97
C ARG A 97 -11.89 13.34 -2.63
N GLY A 98 -10.83 12.55 -2.69
CA GLY A 98 -10.87 11.10 -2.43
C GLY A 98 -11.19 10.24 -3.66
N GLY A 99 -11.07 10.79 -4.87
CA GLY A 99 -11.12 10.08 -6.15
C GLY A 99 -9.72 9.68 -6.65
N ASP A 100 -9.65 9.14 -7.87
CA ASP A 100 -8.43 8.69 -8.55
C ASP A 100 -7.40 8.02 -7.62
N ARG A 101 -7.79 6.84 -7.12
CA ARG A 101 -7.12 6.17 -6.01
C ARG A 101 -6.07 5.19 -6.52
N GLN A 102 -4.91 5.21 -5.87
CA GLN A 102 -3.84 4.23 -6.05
C GLN A 102 -3.46 3.70 -4.67
N VAL A 103 -3.43 2.38 -4.53
CA VAL A 103 -3.16 1.68 -3.26
C VAL A 103 -2.12 0.61 -3.52
N GLU A 104 -1.01 0.71 -2.82
CA GLU A 104 0.06 -0.27 -2.83
C GLU A 104 0.24 -0.80 -1.41
N VAL A 105 0.28 -2.13 -1.27
CA VAL A 105 0.53 -2.82 0.00
C VAL A 105 1.59 -3.87 -0.23
N TYR A 106 2.55 -3.92 0.68
CA TYR A 106 3.67 -4.85 0.65
C TYR A 106 3.78 -5.59 1.98
N TYR A 107 4.15 -6.87 1.92
CA TYR A 107 4.48 -7.68 3.08
C TYR A 107 5.96 -8.10 3.00
N SER A 108 6.74 -7.66 3.98
CA SER A 108 8.15 -8.01 4.14
C SER A 108 8.29 -9.17 5.12
N THR A 109 8.95 -10.24 4.67
CA THR A 109 9.30 -11.40 5.52
C THR A 109 10.73 -11.36 6.03
N ASP A 110 11.49 -10.29 5.74
CA ASP A 110 12.86 -10.13 6.20
C ASP A 110 12.87 -9.84 7.72
N ALA A 111 12.86 -10.92 8.50
CA ALA A 111 13.29 -10.88 9.88
C ALA A 111 14.80 -10.63 9.87
N LEU A 112 15.22 -9.41 10.23
CA LEU A 112 16.62 -9.14 10.57
C LEU A 112 17.02 -10.13 11.65
N ARG A 113 17.79 -11.16 11.29
CA ARG A 113 18.41 -12.04 12.28
C ARG A 113 19.35 -11.18 13.14
N PRO A 114 19.27 -11.27 14.48
CA PRO A 114 20.31 -10.71 15.33
C PRO A 114 21.65 -11.30 14.89
N LEU A 115 22.67 -10.45 14.73
CA LEU A 115 24.04 -10.93 14.67
C LEU A 115 24.42 -11.29 16.10
N ASP A 116 24.51 -12.59 16.38
CA ASP A 116 25.01 -13.15 17.64
C ASP A 116 26.45 -12.68 17.94
#